data_AF-A0A165GJ97-F1
#
_entry.id   AF-A0A165GJ97-F1
#
_cell.length_a   1.000
_cell.length_b   1.000
_cell.length_c   1.000
_cell.angle_alpha   90.00
_cell.angle_beta   90.00
_cell.angle_gamma   90.00
#
_symmetry.space_group_name_H-M   'P 1'
#
loop_
_entity.id
_entity.type
_entity.pdbx_description
1 polymer ?
#
loop_
_entity_poly.entity_id
_entity_poly.type
_entity_poly.pdbx_seq_one_letter_code
_entity_poly.pdbx_strand_id
1 'polypeptide(L)' 'MVRFPPSPLMEDLSAQMINDFCEDINKDKFLKSACAVCGQLHLTSTLFKLSDCDVDLRILMPTT' A
#
# COMPACT_ATOMS: atom_id res chain seq x y z
N MET A 1 -37.38 19.12 -12.38
CA MET A 1 -37.86 18.60 -11.08
C MET A 1 -37.22 17.23 -10.89
N VAL A 2 -36.38 17.04 -9.87
CA VAL A 2 -35.70 15.76 -9.61
C VAL A 2 -36.72 14.82 -8.96
N ARG A 3 -36.93 13.63 -9.52
CA ARG A 3 -37.84 12.63 -8.92
C ARG A 3 -37.21 12.08 -7.64
N PHE A 4 -37.97 12.13 -6.55
CA PHE A 4 -37.59 11.56 -5.25
C PHE A 4 -38.55 10.41 -4.89
N PRO A 5 -38.03 9.27 -4.42
CA PRO A 5 -36.61 8.96 -4.32
C PRO A 5 -35.97 8.79 -5.71
N PRO A 6 -34.66 9.03 -5.83
CA PRO A 6 -33.93 8.68 -7.04
C PRO A 6 -34.07 7.17 -7.29
N SER A 7 -33.94 6.78 -8.56
CA SER A 7 -33.84 5.37 -8.92
C SER A 7 -32.68 4.72 -8.15
N PRO A 8 -32.83 3.45 -7.73
CA PRO A 8 -31.75 2.73 -7.07
C PRO A 8 -30.52 2.67 -7.97
N LEU A 9 -29.34 2.59 -7.34
CA LEU A 9 -28.07 2.38 -8.04
C LEU A 9 -28.16 1.09 -8.88
N MET A 10 -27.57 1.13 -10.07
CA MET A 10 -27.39 -0.09 -10.87
C MET A 10 -26.54 -1.09 -10.09
N GLU A 11 -26.90 -2.37 -10.16
CA GLU A 11 -26.20 -3.44 -9.45
C GLU A 11 -24.71 -3.48 -9.81
N ASP A 12 -24.38 -3.33 -11.10
CA ASP A 12 -23.01 -3.24 -11.61
C ASP A 12 -22.20 -2.10 -10.97
N LEU A 13 -22.84 -0.94 -10.77
CA LEU A 13 -22.19 0.23 -10.17
C LEU A 13 -21.93 0.00 -8.67
N SER A 14 -22.84 -0.69 -7.99
CA SER A 14 -22.64 -1.04 -6.58
C SER A 14 -21.49 -2.05 -6.41
N ALA A 15 -21.41 -3.06 -7.27
CA ALA A 15 -20.30 -4.01 -7.28
C ALA A 15 -18.97 -3.32 -7.60
N GLN A 16 -18.95 -2.41 -8.57
CA GLN A 16 -17.78 -1.60 -8.89
C GLN A 16 -17.33 -0.77 -7.69
N MET A 17 -18.24 -0.03 -7.05
CA MET A 17 -17.92 0.76 -5.85
C MET A 17 -17.32 -0.08 -4.72
N ILE A 18 -17.83 -1.29 -4.50
CA ILE A 18 -17.30 -2.21 -3.50
C ILE A 18 -15.89 -2.66 -3.88
N ASN A 19 -15.68 -3.07 -5.13
CA ASN A 19 -14.37 -3.54 -5.59
C ASN A 19 -13.33 -2.43 -5.53
N ASP A 20 -13.67 -1.23 -5.98
CA ASP A 20 -12.79 -0.07 -5.93
C ASP A 20 -12.41 0.26 -4.48
N PHE A 21 -13.38 0.23 -3.55
CA PHE A 21 -13.10 0.41 -2.14
C PHE A 21 -12.16 -0.66 -1.59
N CYS A 22 -12.45 -1.94 -1.84
CA CYS A 22 -11.59 -3.05 -1.41
C CYS A 22 -10.17 -2.93 -1.94
N GLU A 23 -10.02 -2.47 -3.18
CA GLU A 23 -8.74 -2.26 -3.83
C GLU A 23 -7.97 -1.08 -3.21
N ASP A 24 -8.65 -0.01 -2.79
CA ASP A 24 -8.04 1.12 -2.10
C ASP A 24 -7.61 0.78 -0.66
N ILE A 25 -8.42 -0.03 0.05
CA ILE A 25 -8.09 -0.51 1.40
C ILE A 25 -7.27 -1.81 1.39
N ASN A 26 -6.66 -2.16 0.26
CA ASN A 26 -5.72 -3.26 0.21
C ASN A 26 -4.48 -2.92 1.07
N LYS A 27 -4.14 -3.81 2.01
CA LYS A 27 -3.00 -3.64 2.93
C LYS A 27 -1.69 -3.29 2.20
N ASP A 28 -1.49 -3.78 0.99
CA ASP A 28 -0.24 -3.60 0.23
C ASP A 28 -0.06 -2.15 -0.25
N LYS A 29 -1.13 -1.32 -0.19
CA LYS A 29 -1.13 0.10 -0.57
C LYS A 29 -0.85 1.08 0.57
N PHE A 30 -1.01 0.67 1.83
CA PHE A 30 -0.81 1.59 2.95
C PHE A 30 0.02 1.02 4.11
N LEU A 31 0.31 -0.28 4.13
CA LEU A 31 1.22 -0.84 5.12
C LEU A 31 2.63 -0.28 4.88
N LYS A 32 3.20 0.32 5.93
CA LYS A 32 4.53 0.91 5.90
C LYS A 32 5.44 0.24 6.92
N SER A 33 6.72 0.19 6.60
CA SER A 33 7.77 -0.25 7.50
C SER A 33 8.99 0.67 7.37
N ALA A 34 9.85 0.67 8.37
CA ALA A 34 11.08 1.43 8.35
C ALA A 34 12.13 0.75 7.45
N CYS A 35 12.80 1.52 6.61
CA CYS A 35 13.96 1.05 5.86
C CYS A 35 15.16 0.91 6.81
N ALA A 36 15.83 -0.25 6.79
CA ALA A 36 17.01 -0.51 7.61
C ALA A 36 18.23 0.38 7.27
N VAL A 37 18.26 0.98 6.07
CA VAL A 37 19.39 1.80 5.61
C VAL A 37 19.20 3.27 5.96
N CYS A 38 18.06 3.86 5.59
CA CYS A 38 17.81 5.29 5.78
C CYS A 38 16.93 5.62 7.00
N GLY A 39 16.33 4.61 7.65
CA GLY A 39 15.42 4.78 8.79
C GLY A 39 14.05 5.39 8.46
N GLN A 40 13.77 5.70 7.18
CA GLN A 40 12.52 6.32 6.78
C GLN A 40 11.40 5.29 6.58
N LEU A 41 10.16 5.72 6.77
CA LEU A 41 8.98 4.90 6.49
C LEU A 41 8.73 4.82 4.98
N HIS A 42 8.71 3.61 4.45
CA HIS A 42 8.33 3.31 3.07
C HIS A 42 7.18 2.31 3.04
N LEU A 43 6.46 2.25 1.90
CA LEU A 43 5.49 1.18 1.69
C LEU A 43 6.20 -0.16 1.73
N THR A 44 5.62 -1.14 2.42
CA THR A 44 6.20 -2.47 2.53
C THR A 44 6.35 -3.12 1.15
N SER A 45 5.46 -2.81 0.20
CA SER A 45 5.51 -3.26 -1.19
C SER A 45 6.70 -2.71 -2.00
N THR A 46 7.35 -1.64 -1.54
CA THR A 46 8.54 -1.06 -2.18
C THR A 46 9.84 -1.40 -1.44
N LEU A 47 9.78 -2.24 -0.40
CA LEU A 47 10.94 -2.66 0.37
C LEU A 47 11.43 -4.02 -0.08
N PHE A 48 12.75 -4.19 -0.07
CA PHE A 48 13.42 -5.46 -0.32
C PHE A 48 14.12 -5.91 0.95
N LYS A 49 14.24 -7.22 1.16
CA LYS A 49 15.09 -7.73 2.24
C LYS A 49 16.54 -7.46 1.86
N LEU A 50 17.33 -7.04 2.85
CA LEU A 50 18.77 -6.84 2.65
C LEU A 50 19.50 -8.11 2.19
N SER A 51 19.00 -9.29 2.55
CA SER A 51 19.51 -10.58 2.08
C SER A 51 19.35 -10.80 0.58
N ASP A 52 18.40 -10.11 -0.04
CA ASP A 52 18.05 -10.28 -1.45
C ASP A 52 18.76 -9.23 -2.33
N CYS A 53 19.46 -8.28 -1.70
CA CYS A 53 20.22 -7.22 -2.37
C CYS A 53 21.72 -7.56 -2.38
N ASP A 54 22.38 -7.36 -3.52
CA ASP A 54 23.84 -7.44 -3.62
C ASP A 54 24.46 -6.12 -3.13
N VAL A 55 24.57 -5.99 -1.80
CA VAL A 55 25.09 -4.79 -1.13
C VAL A 55 26.08 -5.16 -0.03
N ASP A 56 27.11 -4.32 0.14
CA ASP A 56 28.09 -4.50 1.21
C ASP A 56 27.51 -4.06 2.57
N LEU A 57 26.99 -5.02 3.34
CA LEU A 57 26.39 -4.75 4.66
C LEU A 57 27.42 -4.34 5.72
N ARG A 58 28.73 -4.45 5.46
CA ARG A 58 29.78 -4.06 6.42
C ARG A 58 29.72 -2.56 6.73
N ILE A 59 29.20 -1.75 5.80
CA ILE A 59 29.03 -0.29 5.99
C ILE A 59 28.05 0.06 7.10
N LEU A 60 27.18 -0.87 7.51
CA LEU A 60 26.20 -0.69 8.58
C LEU A 60 26.75 -1.09 9.95
N MET A 61 27.93 -1.70 10.01
CA MET A 61 28.55 -2.08 11.28
C MET A 61 29.30 -0.88 11.88
N PRO A 62 29.15 -0.61 13.18
CA PRO A 62 29.91 0.45 13.82
C PRO A 62 31.41 0.12 13.77
N THR A 63 32.22 1.08 13.30
CA THR A 63 33.68 1.03 13.42
C THR A 63 34.04 1.14 14.90
N THR A 64 34.58 0.04 15.44
CA THR A 64 35.22 -0.02 16.76
C THR A 64 36.48 0.83 16.82
#